data_AF-A0A7J9FSK3-F1
#
_entry.id   AF-A0A7J9FSK3-F1
#
_cell.length_a   1.000
_cell.length_b   1.000
_cell.length_c   1.000
_cell.angle_alpha   90.00
_cell.angle_beta   90.00
_cell.angle_gamma   90.00
#
_symmetry.space_group_name_H-M   'P 1'
#
loop_
_entity.id
_entity.type
_entity.pdbx_description
1 polymer ?
#
loop_
_entity_poly.entity_id
_entity_poly.type
_entity_poly.pdbx_seq_one_letter_code
_entity_poly.pdbx_strand_id
1 'polypeptide(L)'
;GEGRFIGCAQLLLAWFHNHFWTVRKVSYRVFSENYSPLKEIVATTRRDDISEEKWMAIFQNLQEEDIEWRALWLLPDEILYRCGDFDWVALLGIWGAVGYAPLLVLRQYKSRQFVPATQGLAECEFSYGGKGYKKKAREMANAWNLIRRMKRLPMGPMTTSEYSEWWVKRTNNNIHGPS
;
A
#
# COMPACT_ATOMS: atom_id res chain seq x y z
N GLY A 1 -6.37 -2.64 -18.49
CA GLY A 1 -5.52 -1.44 -18.50
C GLY A 1 -5.40 -0.99 -19.94
N GLU A 2 -5.94 0.19 -20.25
CA GLU A 2 -5.86 0.88 -21.55
C GLU A 2 -5.44 2.36 -21.31
N GLY A 3 -4.58 2.61 -20.32
CA GLY A 3 -4.27 3.97 -19.85
C GLY A 3 -5.36 4.64 -18.99
N ARG A 4 -6.45 3.93 -18.65
CA ARG A 4 -7.50 4.44 -17.75
C ARG A 4 -7.24 4.01 -16.30
N PHE A 5 -7.19 4.99 -15.39
CA PHE A 5 -7.18 4.74 -13.95
C PHE A 5 -8.52 4.16 -13.51
N ILE A 6 -8.48 2.97 -12.88
CA ILE A 6 -9.65 2.35 -12.26
C ILE A 6 -9.43 2.42 -10.75
N GLY A 7 -10.04 3.41 -10.10
CA GLY A 7 -9.90 3.61 -8.68
C GLY A 7 -10.74 4.78 -8.17
N CYS A 8 -10.74 4.97 -6.86
CA CYS A 8 -11.46 6.05 -6.22
C CYS A 8 -10.61 7.32 -6.21
N ALA A 9 -11.01 8.35 -6.97
CA ALA A 9 -10.30 9.62 -7.06
C ALA A 9 -10.12 10.29 -5.69
N GLN A 10 -11.11 10.15 -4.78
CA GLN A 10 -11.03 10.68 -3.42
C GLN A 10 -9.96 9.97 -2.59
N LEU A 11 -9.83 8.64 -2.73
CA LEU A 11 -8.77 7.89 -2.03
C LEU A 11 -7.39 8.21 -2.60
N LEU A 12 -7.30 8.42 -3.92
CA LEU A 12 -6.06 8.85 -4.55
C LEU A 12 -5.64 10.24 -4.04
N LEU A 13 -6.58 11.19 -3.98
CA LEU A 13 -6.36 12.52 -3.39
C LEU A 13 -5.92 12.42 -1.92
N ALA A 14 -6.59 11.57 -1.12
CA ALA A 14 -6.19 11.31 0.24
C ALA A 14 -4.76 10.77 0.33
N TRP A 15 -4.37 9.88 -0.57
CA TRP A 15 -3.00 9.39 -0.63
C TRP A 15 -2.02 10.53 -0.92
N PHE A 16 -2.29 11.36 -1.94
CA PHE A 16 -1.45 12.52 -2.30
C PHE A 16 -1.21 13.47 -1.11
N HIS A 17 -2.27 13.89 -0.43
CA HIS A 17 -2.16 14.82 0.71
C HIS A 17 -1.36 14.24 1.89
N ASN A 18 -1.42 12.92 2.10
CA ASN A 18 -0.73 12.28 3.20
C ASN A 18 0.76 12.01 2.92
N HIS A 19 1.11 11.76 1.66
CA HIS A 19 2.41 11.22 1.30
C HIS A 19 3.33 12.24 0.62
N PHE A 20 2.86 13.37 0.10
CA PHE A 20 3.75 14.37 -0.51
C PHE A 20 4.02 15.57 0.38
N TRP A 21 5.31 15.83 0.63
CA TRP A 21 5.75 16.97 1.43
C TRP A 21 5.46 18.33 0.78
N THR A 22 5.45 18.38 -0.54
CA THR A 22 5.12 19.57 -1.35
C THR A 22 3.66 20.01 -1.18
N VAL A 23 2.78 19.12 -0.74
CA VAL A 23 1.37 19.40 -0.45
C VAL A 23 1.23 19.66 1.06
N ARG A 24 1.70 20.84 1.52
CA ARG A 24 1.66 21.36 2.92
C ARG A 24 1.00 20.42 3.95
N LYS A 25 1.78 19.95 4.93
CA LYS A 25 1.26 19.12 6.03
C LYS A 25 0.22 19.88 6.85
N VAL A 26 -1.03 19.42 6.80
CA VAL A 26 -1.99 19.72 7.86
C VAL A 26 -1.52 18.96 9.11
N SER A 27 -1.71 19.52 10.30
CA SER A 27 -1.34 18.85 11.55
C SER A 27 -2.20 17.60 11.74
N TYR A 28 -1.70 16.44 11.34
CA TYR A 28 -2.46 15.20 11.39
C TYR A 28 -2.67 14.76 12.84
N ARG A 29 -3.93 14.58 13.24
CA ARG A 29 -4.30 13.91 14.49
C ARG A 29 -4.37 12.40 14.24
N VAL A 30 -4.13 11.60 15.27
CA VAL A 30 -4.28 10.13 15.17
C VAL A 30 -5.76 9.80 14.96
N PHE A 31 -6.04 8.84 14.08
CA PHE A 31 -7.41 8.33 13.89
C PHE A 31 -8.02 7.89 15.22
N SER A 32 -9.26 8.32 15.49
CA SER A 32 -10.00 7.94 16.70
C SER A 32 -11.50 7.88 16.38
N GLU A 33 -12.31 7.37 17.32
CA GLU A 33 -13.77 7.30 17.14
C GLU A 33 -14.39 8.66 16.79
N ASN A 34 -13.84 9.74 17.34
CA ASN A 34 -14.35 11.11 17.16
C ASN A 34 -13.65 11.89 16.05
N TYR A 35 -12.61 11.31 15.40
CA TYR A 35 -11.83 12.00 14.39
C TYR A 35 -11.41 11.06 13.27
N SER A 36 -11.83 11.40 12.06
CA SER A 36 -11.45 10.71 10.83
C SER A 36 -10.62 11.63 9.95
N PRO A 37 -9.34 11.29 9.66
CA PRO A 37 -8.51 12.00 8.69
C PRO A 37 -9.18 12.11 7.32
N LEU A 38 -9.99 11.12 6.93
CA LEU A 38 -10.72 11.14 5.65
C LEU A 38 -11.77 12.26 5.61
N LYS A 39 -12.44 12.56 6.72
CA LYS A 39 -13.38 13.69 6.79
C LYS A 39 -12.68 15.02 6.60
N GLU A 40 -11.50 15.18 7.21
CA GLU A 40 -10.67 16.39 7.04
C GLU A 40 -10.16 16.53 5.61
N ILE A 41 -9.68 15.44 5.00
CA ILE A 41 -9.22 15.45 3.60
C ILE A 41 -10.36 15.81 2.65
N VAL A 42 -11.57 15.28 2.87
CA VAL A 42 -12.75 15.63 2.07
C VAL A 42 -13.13 17.10 2.24
N ALA A 43 -12.96 17.65 3.44
CA ALA A 43 -13.21 19.06 3.74
C ALA A 43 -12.06 20.00 3.33
N THR A 44 -10.87 19.46 3.05
CA THR A 44 -9.71 20.24 2.64
C THR A 44 -9.94 20.76 1.23
N THR A 45 -9.74 22.06 1.02
CA THR A 45 -9.85 22.69 -0.29
C THR A 45 -8.95 21.97 -1.28
N ARG A 46 -9.54 21.48 -2.38
CA ARG A 46 -8.78 20.90 -3.47
C ARG A 46 -7.79 21.95 -3.98
N ARG A 47 -6.55 21.54 -4.26
CA ARG A 47 -5.52 22.40 -4.86
C ARG A 47 -5.79 22.58 -6.35
N ASP A 48 -6.98 23.13 -6.64
CA ASP A 48 -7.43 23.49 -7.99
C ASP A 48 -6.61 24.69 -8.53
N ASP A 49 -5.73 25.27 -7.70
CA ASP A 49 -4.77 26.33 -8.04
C ASP A 49 -3.51 25.83 -8.77
N ILE A 50 -3.32 24.52 -8.90
CA ILE A 50 -2.15 23.92 -9.56
C ILE A 50 -2.56 23.44 -10.95
N SER A 51 -1.93 23.99 -11.99
CA SER A 51 -2.16 23.57 -13.37
C SER A 51 -1.62 22.15 -13.64
N GLU A 52 -2.13 21.52 -14.69
CA GLU A 52 -1.68 20.19 -15.12
C GLU A 52 -0.16 20.17 -15.39
N GLU A 53 0.38 21.18 -16.06
CA GLU A 53 1.81 21.28 -16.40
C GLU A 53 2.67 21.33 -15.13
N LYS A 54 2.18 22.03 -14.10
CA LYS A 54 2.86 22.12 -12.81
C LYS A 54 2.80 20.79 -12.05
N TRP A 55 1.68 20.08 -12.10
CA TRP A 55 1.59 18.71 -11.56
C TRP A 55 2.55 17.76 -12.26
N MET A 56 2.61 17.81 -13.59
CA MET A 56 3.54 17.02 -14.39
C MET A 56 4.99 17.31 -14.01
N ALA A 57 5.35 18.59 -13.87
CA ALA A 57 6.68 18.99 -13.42
C ALA A 57 7.00 18.48 -12.01
N ILE A 58 6.04 18.52 -11.07
CA ILE A 58 6.22 17.95 -9.73
C ILE A 58 6.51 16.45 -9.85
N PHE A 59 5.64 15.69 -10.54
CA PHE A 59 5.78 14.24 -10.63
C PHE A 59 7.07 13.78 -11.32
N GLN A 60 7.53 14.51 -12.33
CA GLN A 60 8.78 14.19 -13.03
C GLN A 60 10.03 14.43 -12.18
N ASN A 61 9.96 15.33 -11.20
CA ASN A 61 11.12 15.72 -10.38
C ASN A 61 11.10 15.12 -8.96
N LEU A 62 10.07 14.35 -8.60
CA LEU A 62 9.95 13.70 -7.29
C LEU A 62 11.15 12.80 -6.97
N GLN A 63 11.75 13.03 -5.81
CA GLN A 63 12.75 12.14 -5.21
C GLN A 63 12.13 11.28 -4.10
N GLU A 64 12.86 10.25 -3.65
CA GLU A 64 12.38 9.37 -2.56
C GLU A 64 12.12 10.17 -1.27
N GLU A 65 12.98 11.15 -0.97
CA GLU A 65 12.84 12.06 0.17
C GLU A 65 11.62 12.98 0.11
N ASP A 66 11.06 13.24 -1.08
CA ASP A 66 9.84 14.04 -1.26
C ASP A 66 8.56 13.27 -0.89
N ILE A 67 8.69 11.96 -0.64
CA ILE A 67 7.58 11.05 -0.36
C ILE A 67 7.66 10.56 1.10
N GLU A 68 6.69 10.98 1.89
CA GLU A 68 6.39 10.38 3.18
C GLU A 68 5.65 9.05 2.94
N TRP A 69 6.36 7.92 3.00
CA TRP A 69 5.76 6.59 2.76
C TRP A 69 4.73 6.16 3.80
N ARG A 70 4.60 6.88 4.92
CA ARG A 70 3.64 6.59 6.00
C ARG A 70 2.43 7.51 5.94
N ALA A 71 1.28 6.95 6.27
CA ALA A 71 0.15 7.74 6.71
C ALA A 71 0.38 8.16 8.18
N LEU A 72 0.64 9.45 8.44
CA LEU A 72 0.96 9.95 9.80
C LEU A 72 -0.13 9.68 10.85
N TRP A 73 -1.37 9.50 10.41
CA TRP A 73 -2.51 9.17 11.27
C TRP A 73 -2.66 7.67 11.55
N LEU A 74 -1.88 6.80 10.87
CA LEU A 74 -1.89 5.35 11.01
C LEU A 74 -0.56 4.89 11.62
N LEU A 75 -0.50 4.80 12.95
CA LEU A 75 0.69 4.39 13.70
C LEU A 75 0.47 3.06 14.42
N PRO A 76 0.30 1.94 13.71
CA PRO A 76 0.12 0.65 14.36
C PRO A 76 1.45 0.22 15.01
N ASP A 77 1.37 -0.29 16.24
CA ASP A 77 2.53 -0.84 16.95
C ASP A 77 2.96 -2.22 16.43
N GLU A 78 2.04 -2.89 15.75
CA GLU A 78 2.23 -4.20 15.15
C GLU A 78 1.75 -4.21 13.70
N ILE A 79 2.42 -5.02 12.88
CA ILE A 79 2.09 -5.19 11.47
C ILE A 79 1.46 -6.57 11.32
N LEU A 80 0.17 -6.61 10.96
CA LEU A 80 -0.46 -7.83 10.47
C LEU A 80 0.19 -8.17 9.14
N TYR A 81 0.74 -9.37 8.98
CA TYR A 81 1.51 -9.73 7.78
C TYR A 81 1.19 -11.10 7.18
N ARG A 82 0.48 -11.97 7.92
CA ARG A 82 0.15 -13.33 7.50
C ARG A 82 -1.22 -13.73 8.04
N CYS A 83 -1.98 -14.47 7.24
CA CYS A 83 -3.24 -15.11 7.62
C CYS A 83 -3.15 -16.61 7.29
N GLY A 84 -3.31 -17.48 8.29
CA GLY A 84 -3.08 -18.92 8.11
C GLY A 84 -1.67 -19.19 7.60
N ASP A 85 -1.60 -19.89 6.46
CA ASP A 85 -0.35 -20.23 5.77
C ASP A 85 0.03 -19.23 4.67
N PHE A 86 -0.75 -18.16 4.49
CA PHE A 86 -0.53 -17.15 3.45
C PHE A 86 0.33 -15.99 3.94
N ASP A 87 1.47 -15.73 3.28
CA ASP A 87 2.36 -14.57 3.53
C ASP A 87 1.76 -13.21 3.08
N TRP A 88 0.45 -13.16 2.94
CA TRP A 88 -0.35 -12.01 2.58
C TRP A 88 -1.70 -12.09 3.30
N VAL A 89 -2.37 -10.95 3.39
CA VAL A 89 -3.64 -10.73 4.04
C VAL A 89 -4.71 -10.58 2.96
N ALA A 90 -5.73 -11.43 2.98
CA ALA A 90 -6.84 -11.39 2.04
C ALA A 90 -7.75 -10.19 2.29
N LEU A 91 -7.71 -9.17 1.44
CA LEU A 91 -8.69 -8.08 1.46
C LEU A 91 -9.90 -8.47 0.61
N LEU A 92 -11.01 -8.78 1.28
CA LEU A 92 -12.28 -9.09 0.63
C LEU A 92 -12.93 -7.79 0.11
N GLY A 93 -13.22 -7.76 -1.18
CA GLY A 93 -13.93 -6.69 -1.85
C GLY A 93 -15.30 -7.13 -2.37
N ILE A 94 -16.04 -6.20 -2.96
CA ILE A 94 -17.37 -6.47 -3.51
C ILE A 94 -17.37 -7.43 -4.72
N TRP A 95 -16.25 -7.53 -5.43
CA TRP A 95 -16.11 -8.34 -6.66
C TRP A 95 -15.23 -9.58 -6.49
N GLY A 96 -14.66 -9.80 -5.30
CA GLY A 96 -13.68 -10.86 -5.08
C GLY A 96 -12.78 -10.58 -3.89
N ALA A 97 -11.53 -11.03 -3.96
CA ALA A 97 -10.52 -10.79 -2.95
C ALA A 97 -9.19 -10.44 -3.62
N VAL A 98 -8.41 -9.57 -2.99
CA VAL A 98 -7.03 -9.27 -3.37
C VAL A 98 -6.11 -9.49 -2.17
N GLY A 99 -4.93 -10.07 -2.39
CA GLY A 99 -3.93 -10.20 -1.36
C GLY A 99 -3.18 -8.89 -1.16
N TYR A 100 -3.27 -8.34 0.04
CA TYR A 100 -2.35 -7.33 0.51
C TYR A 100 -1.14 -8.03 1.12
N ALA A 101 0.07 -7.69 0.67
CA ALA A 101 1.31 -8.26 1.19
C ALA A 101 2.10 -7.20 1.99
N PRO A 102 1.77 -7.00 3.28
CA PRO A 102 2.41 -6.02 4.17
C PRO A 102 3.93 -6.04 4.15
N LEU A 103 4.53 -7.24 4.01
CA LEU A 103 5.98 -7.40 3.97
C LEU A 103 6.63 -6.71 2.77
N LEU A 104 5.92 -6.48 1.66
CA LEU A 104 6.42 -5.73 0.50
C LEU A 104 6.48 -4.22 0.75
N VAL A 105 5.83 -3.71 1.79
CA VAL A 105 5.60 -2.27 2.02
C VAL A 105 5.86 -1.87 3.47
N LEU A 106 6.83 -2.49 4.13
CA LEU A 106 7.18 -2.24 5.54
C LEU A 106 7.61 -0.79 5.81
N ARG A 107 8.11 -0.08 4.79
CA ARG A 107 8.39 1.37 4.87
C ARG A 107 7.16 2.19 5.27
N GLN A 108 5.95 1.77 4.87
CA GLN A 108 4.69 2.43 5.25
C GLN A 108 4.43 2.37 6.76
N TYR A 109 5.01 1.37 7.43
CA TYR A 109 4.87 1.12 8.86
C TYR A 109 6.07 1.64 9.67
N LYS A 110 6.99 2.40 9.05
CA LYS A 110 8.26 2.83 9.65
C LYS A 110 9.09 1.64 10.17
N SER A 111 8.98 0.49 9.51
CA SER A 111 9.76 -0.70 9.82
C SER A 111 10.82 -0.90 8.74
N ARG A 112 11.98 -1.42 9.15
CA ARG A 112 13.04 -1.79 8.21
C ARG A 112 12.50 -2.75 7.15
N GLN A 113 12.74 -2.41 5.89
CA GLN A 113 12.37 -3.19 4.73
C GLN A 113 13.48 -4.20 4.41
N PHE A 114 13.09 -5.46 4.31
CA PHE A 114 13.94 -6.60 3.92
C PHE A 114 13.30 -7.34 2.75
N VAL A 115 14.00 -8.35 2.19
CA VAL A 115 13.47 -9.21 1.12
C VAL A 115 12.24 -9.99 1.62
N PRO A 116 11.03 -9.69 1.13
CA PRO A 116 9.82 -10.33 1.65
C PRO A 116 9.63 -11.72 1.07
N ALA A 117 8.88 -12.56 1.78
CA ALA A 117 8.33 -13.77 1.21
C ALA A 117 7.31 -13.40 0.14
N THR A 118 7.46 -13.96 -1.07
CA THR A 118 6.55 -13.73 -2.20
C THR A 118 5.81 -15.00 -2.63
N GLN A 119 5.90 -16.07 -1.84
CA GLN A 119 5.27 -17.35 -2.14
C GLN A 119 3.74 -17.20 -2.17
N GLY A 120 3.10 -17.77 -3.19
CA GLY A 120 1.65 -17.75 -3.34
C GLY A 120 1.05 -16.37 -3.65
N LEU A 121 1.86 -15.33 -3.91
CA LEU A 121 1.35 -14.00 -4.23
C LEU A 121 0.54 -14.00 -5.56
N ALA A 122 0.91 -14.83 -6.52
CA ALA A 122 0.14 -15.00 -7.76
C ALA A 122 -1.27 -15.58 -7.53
N GLU A 123 -1.49 -16.25 -6.40
CA GLU A 123 -2.77 -16.90 -6.05
C GLU A 123 -3.61 -16.04 -5.11
N CYS A 124 -3.11 -14.86 -4.75
CA CYS A 124 -3.69 -13.98 -3.73
C CYS A 124 -4.98 -13.28 -4.18
N GLU A 125 -5.32 -13.37 -5.46
CA GLU A 125 -6.49 -12.73 -6.06
C GLU A 125 -7.48 -13.78 -6.58
N PHE A 126 -8.77 -13.49 -6.41
CA PHE A 126 -9.84 -14.18 -7.13
C PHE A 126 -11.07 -13.29 -7.26
N SER A 127 -11.88 -13.54 -8.29
CA SER A 127 -13.18 -12.89 -8.47
C SER A 127 -14.33 -13.78 -8.04
N TYR A 128 -15.39 -13.18 -7.50
CA TYR A 128 -16.66 -13.88 -7.30
C TYR A 128 -17.22 -14.34 -8.65
N GLY A 129 -17.84 -15.52 -8.67
CA GLY A 129 -18.30 -16.16 -9.91
C GLY A 129 -17.20 -16.91 -10.68
N GLY A 130 -15.91 -16.70 -10.36
CA GLY A 130 -14.81 -17.48 -10.93
C GLY A 130 -14.83 -18.95 -10.50
N LYS A 131 -14.16 -19.82 -11.26
CA LYS A 131 -14.08 -21.26 -10.95
C LYS A 131 -13.50 -21.47 -9.54
N GLY A 132 -14.25 -22.17 -8.69
CA GLY A 132 -13.81 -22.50 -7.33
C GLY A 132 -13.87 -21.36 -6.31
N TYR A 133 -14.47 -20.20 -6.63
CA TYR A 133 -14.47 -19.04 -5.73
C TYR A 133 -15.02 -19.34 -4.32
N LYS A 134 -16.07 -20.17 -4.20
CA LYS A 134 -16.65 -20.54 -2.89
C LYS A 134 -15.65 -21.25 -1.99
N LYS A 135 -14.78 -22.10 -2.57
CA LYS A 135 -13.72 -22.81 -1.86
C LYS A 135 -12.67 -21.81 -1.39
N LYS A 136 -12.18 -20.96 -2.29
CA LYS A 136 -11.20 -19.90 -1.97
C LYS A 136 -11.70 -18.94 -0.89
N ALA A 137 -12.96 -18.51 -0.98
CA ALA A 137 -13.57 -17.63 0.01
C ALA A 137 -13.61 -18.28 1.41
N ARG A 138 -13.94 -19.58 1.49
CA ARG A 138 -13.92 -20.33 2.75
C ARG A 138 -12.51 -20.50 3.30
N GLU A 139 -11.53 -20.83 2.45
CA GLU A 139 -10.12 -20.95 2.84
C GLU A 139 -9.60 -19.62 3.41
N MET A 140 -9.90 -18.50 2.77
CA MET A 140 -9.53 -17.18 3.29
C MET A 140 -10.24 -16.84 4.61
N ALA A 141 -11.55 -17.07 4.70
CA ALA A 141 -12.29 -16.84 5.95
C ALA A 141 -11.73 -17.67 7.11
N ASN A 142 -11.31 -18.92 6.85
CA ASN A 142 -10.65 -19.76 7.84
C ASN A 142 -9.25 -19.23 8.21
N ALA A 143 -8.47 -18.77 7.23
CA ALA A 143 -7.15 -18.20 7.44
C ALA A 143 -7.18 -16.93 8.31
N TRP A 144 -8.27 -16.15 8.26
CA TRP A 144 -8.50 -15.00 9.14
C TRP A 144 -8.62 -15.37 10.62
N ASN A 145 -8.92 -16.63 10.97
CA ASN A 145 -8.89 -17.08 12.37
C ASN A 145 -7.45 -17.28 12.90
N LEU A 146 -6.45 -17.28 12.01
CA LEU A 146 -5.05 -17.53 12.33
C LEU A 146 -4.18 -16.36 11.83
N ILE A 147 -4.37 -15.18 12.43
CA ILE A 147 -3.55 -14.01 12.09
C ILE A 147 -2.17 -14.07 12.75
N ARG A 148 -1.13 -13.63 12.04
CA ARG A 148 0.19 -13.36 12.63
C ARG A 148 0.58 -11.91 12.47
N ARG A 149 1.11 -11.37 13.56
CA ARG A 149 1.59 -10.01 13.67
C ARG A 149 3.05 -10.00 14.03
N MET A 150 3.75 -8.98 13.58
CA MET A 150 5.12 -8.71 14.00
C MET A 150 5.23 -7.32 14.60
N LYS A 151 6.09 -7.17 15.60
CA LYS A 151 6.47 -5.84 16.08
C LYS A 151 7.26 -5.12 14.99
N ARG A 152 7.12 -3.80 14.94
CA ARG A 152 7.97 -2.97 14.10
C ARG A 152 9.43 -3.19 14.49
N LEU A 153 10.30 -3.32 13.49
CA LEU A 153 11.73 -3.39 13.72
C LEU A 153 12.28 -1.97 14.02
N PRO A 154 13.22 -1.82 14.98
CA PRO A 154 13.72 -0.52 15.42
C PRO A 154 14.46 0.24 14.32
N MET A 155 14.56 1.56 14.50
CA MET A 155 15.16 2.50 13.53
C MET A 155 16.67 2.24 13.36
N GLY A 156 17.03 1.59 12.25
CA GLY A 156 18.31 1.72 11.55
C GLY A 156 18.05 2.09 10.09
N PRO A 157 18.96 1.84 9.14
CA PRO A 157 18.66 2.01 7.71
C PRO A 157 17.29 1.45 7.32
N MET A 158 16.51 2.26 6.59
CA MET A 158 15.12 1.97 6.18
C MET A 158 15.02 0.72 5.30
N THR A 159 16.08 0.40 4.56
CA THR A 159 16.19 -0.75 3.67
C THR A 159 17.49 -1.51 3.97
N THR A 160 17.50 -2.82 3.72
CA THR A 160 18.74 -3.61 3.74
C THR A 160 19.42 -3.64 2.37
N SER A 161 20.72 -3.92 2.33
CA SER A 161 21.49 -4.10 1.08
C SER A 161 20.86 -5.16 0.17
N GLU A 162 20.45 -6.28 0.76
CA GLU A 162 19.86 -7.41 0.04
C GLU A 162 18.51 -7.03 -0.57
N TYR A 163 17.74 -6.18 0.10
CA TYR A 163 16.48 -5.67 -0.44
C TYR A 163 16.73 -4.82 -1.69
N SER A 164 17.73 -3.93 -1.66
CA SER A 164 18.08 -3.11 -2.83
C SER A 164 18.50 -3.98 -4.02
N GLU A 165 19.33 -5.00 -3.80
CA GLU A 165 19.72 -5.95 -4.85
C GLU A 165 18.53 -6.75 -5.39
N TRP A 166 17.68 -7.26 -4.51
CA TRP A 166 16.48 -8.00 -4.87
C TRP A 166 15.52 -7.13 -5.70
N TRP A 167 15.37 -5.86 -5.34
CA TRP A 167 14.53 -4.90 -6.06
C TRP A 167 15.03 -4.64 -7.48
N VAL A 168 16.35 -4.44 -7.65
CA VAL A 168 16.96 -4.26 -8.99
C VAL A 168 16.73 -5.49 -9.86
N LYS A 169 16.96 -6.70 -9.33
CA LYS A 169 16.72 -7.96 -10.05
C LYS A 169 15.26 -8.10 -10.47
N ARG A 170 14.31 -7.77 -9.58
CA ARG A 170 12.87 -7.81 -9.88
C ARG A 170 12.47 -6.82 -10.96
N THR A 171 13.04 -5.61 -10.94
CA THR A 171 12.74 -4.58 -11.95
C THR A 171 13.14 -5.07 -13.34
N ASN A 172 14.32 -5.69 -13.47
CA ASN A 172 14.78 -6.27 -14.73
C ASN A 172 13.87 -7.40 -15.25
N ASN A 173 13.29 -8.22 -14.37
CA ASN A 173 12.35 -9.28 -14.77
C ASN A 173 11.00 -8.74 -15.29
N ASN A 174 10.62 -7.51 -14.92
CA ASN A 174 9.41 -6.86 -15.42
C ASN A 174 9.64 -6.08 -16.74
N ILE A 175 10.90 -5.92 -17.15
CA ILE A 175 11.29 -5.28 -18.42
C ILE A 175 11.55 -6.38 -19.45
N HIS A 176 10.50 -7.11 -19.83
CA HIS A 176 10.49 -7.67 -21.18
C HIS A 176 9.97 -6.56 -22.10
N GLY A 177 10.83 -6.08 -22.98
CA GLY A 177 10.47 -5.04 -23.96
C GLY A 177 9.26 -5.45 -24.81
N PRO A 178 8.58 -4.48 -25.45
CA PRO A 178 7.46 -4.79 -26.32
C PRO A 178 7.91 -5.77 -27.40
N SER A 179 7.06 -6.77 -27.67
CA SER A 179 7.14 -7.61 -28.86
C SER A 179 6.83 -6.78 -30.11
#